data_AF-A0AA36NLE3-F1
#
_entry.id   AF-A0AA36NLE3-F1
#
_cell.length_a   1.000
_cell.length_b   1.000
_cell.length_c   1.000
_cell.angle_alpha   90.00
_cell.angle_beta   90.00
_cell.angle_gamma   90.00
#
_symmetry.space_group_name_H-M   'P 1'
#
loop_
_entity.id
_entity.type
_entity.pdbx_description
1 polymer ?
#
loop_
_entity_poly.entity_id
_entity_poly.type
_entity_poly.pdbx_seq_one_letter_code
_entity_poly.pdbx_strand_id
1 'polypeptide(L)'
;MGVWAVWAAWALTCAGSAEVTQDVLAAKQWTTWGGPGGSMASAGPMSARPVVKPGDTVFLRAYNGNYLSVYDFKVTARASPKVGSAAFVVEKRSVGDIYHGDRIFLNSYGLRLEVNDDEVSALKSVMGPRQELTIERSGPRSQAIAAGDTIFLRAHTGNHIDVVGETVKARFPRQGMGYHAFVVEKQPR
;
A
#
# COMPACT_ATOMS: atom_id res chain seq x y z
N MET A 1 -38.89 46.28 -35.71
CA MET A 1 -37.62 45.52 -35.75
C MET A 1 -37.37 45.00 -34.35
N GLY A 2 -37.87 43.80 -34.04
CA GLY A 2 -37.77 43.19 -32.70
C GLY A 2 -36.92 41.93 -32.77
N VAL A 3 -35.91 41.85 -31.92
CA VAL A 3 -34.87 40.83 -31.89
C VAL A 3 -35.43 39.50 -31.36
N TRP A 4 -35.15 38.40 -32.06
CA TRP A 4 -35.51 37.04 -31.66
C TRP A 4 -34.28 36.23 -31.23
N ALA A 5 -34.54 35.38 -30.22
CA ALA A 5 -33.93 34.11 -29.88
C ALA A 5 -32.52 34.06 -29.23
N VAL A 6 -32.59 33.64 -27.96
CA VAL A 6 -31.58 33.24 -26.99
C VAL A 6 -30.77 32.02 -27.47
N TRP A 7 -29.50 31.97 -27.07
CA TRP A 7 -28.48 30.99 -27.43
C TRP A 7 -28.73 29.59 -26.83
N ALA A 8 -28.34 28.55 -27.58
CA ALA A 8 -28.33 27.16 -27.14
C ALA A 8 -27.31 26.91 -26.01
N ALA A 9 -27.77 26.36 -24.90
CA ALA A 9 -26.92 25.93 -23.79
C ALA A 9 -26.33 24.53 -24.08
N TRP A 10 -25.00 24.45 -24.05
CA TRP A 10 -24.29 23.18 -24.03
C TRP A 10 -24.33 22.60 -22.61
N ALA A 11 -24.85 21.39 -22.48
CA ALA A 11 -24.75 20.62 -21.23
C ALA A 11 -23.32 20.08 -21.10
N LEU A 12 -22.52 20.69 -20.23
CA LEU A 12 -21.32 20.03 -19.69
C LEU A 12 -21.77 19.01 -18.65
N THR A 13 -21.58 17.74 -18.95
CA THR A 13 -21.68 16.67 -17.95
C THR A 13 -20.54 16.85 -16.94
N CYS A 14 -20.89 17.11 -15.69
CA CYS A 14 -19.93 17.18 -14.59
C CYS A 14 -19.22 15.83 -14.44
N ALA A 15 -17.90 15.80 -14.66
CA ALA A 15 -17.07 14.73 -14.16
C ALA A 15 -17.12 14.74 -12.63
N GLY A 16 -17.52 13.62 -12.03
CA GLY A 16 -17.64 13.46 -10.58
C GLY A 16 -16.33 13.83 -9.89
N SER A 17 -16.37 14.92 -9.12
CA SER A 17 -15.31 15.30 -8.20
C SER A 17 -15.25 14.21 -7.13
N ALA A 18 -14.14 13.49 -7.04
CA ALA A 18 -13.92 12.53 -5.96
C ALA A 18 -14.07 13.28 -4.63
N GLU A 19 -15.09 12.92 -3.85
CA GLU A 19 -15.44 13.61 -2.62
C GLU A 19 -14.23 13.64 -1.68
N VAL A 20 -13.84 14.85 -1.28
CA VAL A 20 -12.80 15.08 -0.28
C VAL A 20 -13.41 14.78 1.08
N THR A 21 -13.36 13.51 1.50
CA THR A 21 -13.88 13.07 2.80
C THR A 21 -13.00 13.58 3.95
N GLN A 22 -13.52 13.56 5.19
CA GLN A 22 -12.73 13.91 6.37
C GLN A 22 -11.48 13.04 6.52
N ASP A 23 -11.55 11.78 6.09
CA ASP A 23 -10.40 10.88 6.06
C ASP A 23 -9.33 11.32 5.04
N VAL A 24 -9.76 11.83 3.87
CA VAL A 24 -8.87 12.42 2.84
C VAL A 24 -8.19 13.69 3.34
N LEU A 25 -8.88 14.49 4.17
CA LEU A 25 -8.31 15.68 4.79
C LEU A 25 -7.34 15.31 5.92
N ALA A 26 -7.70 14.34 6.76
CA ALA A 26 -6.93 13.91 7.90
C ALA A 26 -5.54 13.39 7.52
N ALA A 27 -5.44 12.53 6.49
CA ALA A 27 -4.13 12.02 6.08
C ALA A 27 -3.39 12.89 5.05
N LYS A 28 -4.02 13.96 4.51
CA LYS A 28 -3.30 15.07 3.84
C LYS A 28 -2.58 15.98 4.85
N GLN A 29 -3.09 16.08 6.08
CA GLN A 29 -2.53 16.92 7.14
C GLN A 29 -1.47 16.19 8.00
N TRP A 30 -1.07 14.97 7.63
CA TRP A 30 -0.01 14.25 8.34
C TRP A 30 1.35 14.90 8.11
N THR A 31 1.86 15.54 9.16
CA THR A 31 3.18 16.19 9.18
C THR A 31 4.20 15.44 10.04
N THR A 32 3.78 14.40 10.78
CA THR A 32 4.64 13.54 11.61
C THR A 32 4.17 12.07 11.58
N TRP A 33 5.11 11.13 11.74
CA TRP A 33 4.88 9.68 11.63
C TRP A 33 4.03 9.14 12.80
N GLY A 34 2.94 8.40 12.52
CA GLY A 34 2.20 7.65 13.57
C GLY A 34 0.66 7.71 13.57
N GLY A 35 0.02 8.38 12.60
CA GLY A 35 -1.44 8.48 12.52
C GLY A 35 -2.09 9.50 13.46
N PRO A 36 -3.43 9.70 13.38
CA PRO A 36 -4.16 10.60 14.27
C PRO A 36 -4.04 10.07 15.70
N GLY A 37 -3.29 10.77 16.53
CA GLY A 37 -2.96 10.33 17.90
C GLY A 37 -1.47 10.08 18.15
N GLY A 38 -0.59 10.26 17.16
CA GLY A 38 0.86 10.31 17.39
C GLY A 38 1.40 9.08 18.13
N SER A 39 0.79 7.91 17.92
CA SER A 39 1.34 6.65 18.39
C SER A 39 2.60 6.38 17.59
N MET A 40 3.71 6.97 18.07
CA MET A 40 5.04 6.45 17.81
C MET A 40 4.93 4.95 18.02
N ALA A 41 5.38 4.17 17.04
CA ALA A 41 5.46 2.72 17.14
C ALA A 41 5.83 2.33 18.56
N SER A 42 4.89 1.73 19.31
CA SER A 42 5.14 1.30 20.67
C SER A 42 6.29 0.31 20.57
N ALA A 43 7.47 0.73 21.03
CA ALA A 43 8.57 -0.15 21.32
C ALA A 43 8.16 -0.95 22.55
N GLY A 44 7.37 -2.01 22.30
CA GLY A 44 7.36 -3.15 23.21
C GLY A 44 8.80 -3.58 23.50
N PRO A 45 9.05 -4.28 24.62
CA PRO A 45 10.39 -4.61 25.06
C PRO A 45 11.20 -5.17 23.90
N MET A 46 12.44 -4.72 23.79
CA MET A 46 13.43 -4.97 22.73
C MET A 46 13.82 -6.46 22.63
N SER A 47 12.84 -7.35 22.53
CA SER A 47 12.99 -8.59 21.78
C SER A 47 13.31 -8.15 20.37
N ALA A 48 14.49 -8.50 19.87
CA ALA A 48 14.96 -8.13 18.54
C ALA A 48 13.80 -8.28 17.54
N ARG A 49 13.37 -7.14 16.95
CA ARG A 49 12.29 -7.14 15.96
C ARG A 49 12.66 -8.16 14.88
N PRO A 50 11.86 -9.21 14.66
CA PRO A 50 12.29 -10.29 13.79
C PRO A 50 12.47 -9.76 12.37
N VAL A 51 13.66 -9.97 11.82
CA VAL A 51 14.00 -9.59 10.45
C VAL A 51 13.11 -10.37 9.49
N VAL A 52 12.61 -9.69 8.47
CA VAL A 52 11.83 -10.29 7.39
C VAL A 52 12.80 -10.89 6.37
N LYS A 53 12.63 -12.18 6.10
CA LYS A 53 13.42 -12.94 5.13
C LYS A 53 12.52 -13.37 3.96
N PRO A 54 13.10 -13.64 2.78
CA PRO A 54 12.36 -14.33 1.72
C PRO A 54 11.78 -15.66 2.23
N GLY A 55 10.52 -15.93 1.89
CA GLY A 55 9.74 -17.07 2.34
C GLY A 55 9.00 -16.87 3.66
N ASP A 56 9.10 -15.69 4.30
CA ASP A 56 8.30 -15.38 5.49
C ASP A 56 6.91 -14.89 5.12
N THR A 57 5.93 -15.25 5.94
CA THR A 57 4.58 -14.70 5.89
C THR A 57 4.51 -13.39 6.67
N VAL A 58 4.10 -12.34 5.98
CA VAL A 58 3.87 -11.00 6.55
C VAL A 58 2.42 -10.56 6.38
N PHE A 59 2.03 -9.61 7.21
CA PHE A 59 0.79 -8.85 7.12
C PHE A 59 1.16 -7.38 6.99
N LEU A 60 0.45 -6.65 6.13
CA LEU A 60 0.71 -5.25 5.85
C LEU A 60 -0.41 -4.41 6.42
N ARG A 61 -0.20 -3.81 7.59
CA ARG A 61 -1.20 -2.95 8.23
C ARG A 61 -1.14 -1.56 7.64
N ALA A 62 -2.22 -1.14 7.00
CA ALA A 62 -2.37 0.20 6.43
C ALA A 62 -2.67 1.24 7.52
N TYR A 63 -2.63 2.51 7.13
CA TYR A 63 -2.88 3.65 8.02
C TYR A 63 -4.27 3.66 8.66
N ASN A 64 -5.26 3.07 7.98
CA ASN A 64 -6.64 2.92 8.47
C ASN A 64 -6.78 1.84 9.56
N GLY A 65 -5.69 1.17 9.94
CA GLY A 65 -5.66 0.11 10.95
C GLY A 65 -5.97 -1.29 10.42
N ASN A 66 -6.47 -1.41 9.19
CA ASN A 66 -6.79 -2.68 8.54
C ASN A 66 -5.58 -3.25 7.81
N TYR A 67 -5.66 -4.54 7.47
CA TYR A 67 -4.64 -5.21 6.69
C TYR A 67 -4.96 -5.22 5.20
N LEU A 68 -3.92 -5.04 4.39
CA LEU A 68 -3.96 -5.34 2.98
C LEU A 68 -4.37 -6.81 2.81
N SER A 69 -5.28 -7.09 1.89
CA SER A 69 -5.85 -8.42 1.70
C SER A 69 -6.31 -8.64 0.27
N VAL A 70 -6.24 -9.90 -0.18
CA VAL A 70 -6.72 -10.33 -1.49
C VAL A 70 -8.09 -11.00 -1.33
N TYR A 71 -9.09 -10.48 -2.02
CA TYR A 71 -10.40 -11.10 -2.12
C TYR A 71 -10.86 -11.09 -3.57
N ASP A 72 -11.23 -12.26 -4.09
CA ASP A 72 -11.64 -12.42 -5.49
C ASP A 72 -10.65 -11.73 -6.46
N PHE A 73 -9.36 -12.01 -6.24
CA PHE A 73 -8.21 -11.44 -6.97
C PHE A 73 -8.02 -9.92 -6.84
N LYS A 74 -8.90 -9.20 -6.14
CA LYS A 74 -8.76 -7.77 -5.88
C LYS A 74 -8.06 -7.51 -4.56
N VAL A 75 -7.18 -6.51 -4.54
CA VAL A 75 -6.52 -6.09 -3.31
C VAL A 75 -7.34 -4.99 -2.63
N THR A 76 -7.59 -5.15 -1.33
CA THR A 76 -8.37 -4.23 -0.49
C THR A 76 -7.71 -4.08 0.88
N ALA A 77 -8.00 -2.99 1.58
CA ALA A 77 -7.50 -2.74 2.94
C ALA A 77 -8.64 -2.78 3.97
N ARG A 78 -9.38 -3.89 4.00
CA ARG A 78 -10.58 -4.09 4.83
C ARG A 78 -10.42 -5.13 5.94
N ALA A 79 -9.38 -5.96 5.89
CA ALA A 79 -9.25 -7.09 6.79
C ALA A 79 -8.93 -6.63 8.21
N SER A 80 -9.73 -7.07 9.18
CA SER A 80 -9.48 -6.97 10.62
C SER A 80 -10.26 -8.11 11.29
N PRO A 81 -9.62 -9.12 11.91
CA PRO A 81 -8.21 -9.27 12.29
C PRO A 81 -7.28 -9.81 11.17
N LYS A 82 -6.06 -10.26 11.54
CA LYS A 82 -5.17 -11.02 10.64
C LYS A 82 -5.85 -12.31 10.18
N VAL A 83 -6.13 -12.40 8.89
CA VAL A 83 -6.79 -13.55 8.26
C VAL A 83 -5.94 -14.06 7.10
N GLY A 84 -6.19 -15.29 6.63
CA GLY A 84 -5.38 -15.89 5.56
C GLY A 84 -5.36 -15.07 4.26
N SER A 85 -6.46 -14.37 3.92
CA SER A 85 -6.49 -13.45 2.77
C SER A 85 -5.61 -12.20 2.93
N ALA A 86 -5.17 -11.88 4.14
CA ALA A 86 -4.25 -10.78 4.43
C ALA A 86 -2.79 -11.25 4.60
N ALA A 87 -2.54 -12.55 4.46
CA ALA A 87 -1.22 -13.13 4.56
C ALA A 87 -0.51 -13.08 3.20
N PHE A 88 0.72 -12.56 3.20
CA PHE A 88 1.59 -12.52 2.04
C PHE A 88 2.91 -13.21 2.34
N VAL A 89 3.28 -14.19 1.52
CA VAL A 89 4.64 -14.73 1.51
C VAL A 89 5.51 -13.73 0.74
N VAL A 90 6.55 -13.21 1.40
CA VAL A 90 7.49 -12.30 0.75
C VAL A 90 8.51 -13.10 -0.04
N GLU A 91 8.58 -12.87 -1.33
CA GLU A 91 9.54 -13.54 -2.21
C GLU A 91 10.56 -12.53 -2.76
N LYS A 92 11.78 -13.00 -3.01
CA LYS A 92 12.89 -12.19 -3.51
C LYS A 92 13.72 -13.06 -4.46
N ARG A 93 14.17 -12.49 -5.58
CA ARG A 93 15.06 -13.20 -6.53
C ARG A 93 16.52 -13.22 -6.08
N SER A 94 16.97 -12.17 -5.41
CA SER A 94 18.31 -12.12 -4.83
C SER A 94 18.36 -12.85 -3.50
N VAL A 95 19.56 -13.27 -3.13
CA VAL A 95 19.84 -13.95 -1.86
C VAL A 95 19.90 -12.95 -0.70
N GLY A 96 19.75 -13.46 0.52
CA GLY A 96 19.91 -12.70 1.76
C GLY A 96 18.65 -11.99 2.24
N ASP A 97 18.85 -11.11 3.22
CA ASP A 97 17.78 -10.37 3.89
C ASP A 97 17.15 -9.32 2.98
N ILE A 98 16.01 -8.78 3.40
CA ILE A 98 15.31 -7.73 2.67
C ILE A 98 15.78 -6.37 3.19
N TYR A 99 16.23 -5.50 2.29
CA TYR A 99 16.70 -4.15 2.57
C TYR A 99 15.90 -3.12 1.78
N HIS A 100 16.06 -1.85 2.15
CA HIS A 100 15.56 -0.73 1.37
C HIS A 100 16.06 -0.79 -0.08
N GLY A 101 15.15 -0.61 -1.03
CA GLY A 101 15.43 -0.63 -2.47
C GLY A 101 15.41 -2.02 -3.10
N ASP A 102 15.22 -3.09 -2.31
CA ASP A 102 15.10 -4.43 -2.85
C ASP A 102 13.81 -4.61 -3.66
N ARG A 103 13.90 -5.46 -4.68
CA ARG A 103 12.76 -5.91 -5.48
C ARG A 103 12.20 -7.19 -4.86
N ILE A 104 10.93 -7.14 -4.49
CA ILE A 104 10.20 -8.25 -3.87
C ILE A 104 8.92 -8.55 -4.65
N PHE A 105 8.36 -9.71 -4.37
CA PHE A 105 7.02 -10.11 -4.79
C PHE A 105 6.21 -10.48 -3.55
N LEU A 106 4.93 -10.13 -3.53
CA LEU A 106 4.02 -10.50 -2.44
C LEU A 106 3.07 -11.58 -2.96
N ASN A 107 3.27 -12.81 -2.48
CA ASN A 107 2.48 -13.96 -2.89
C ASN A 107 1.34 -14.20 -1.89
N SER A 108 0.10 -14.25 -2.40
CA SER A 108 -1.08 -14.70 -1.68
C SER A 108 -1.69 -15.89 -2.44
N TYR A 109 -1.73 -17.06 -1.80
CA TYR A 109 -2.28 -18.30 -2.38
C TYR A 109 -1.73 -18.67 -3.78
N GLY A 110 -0.45 -18.43 -4.03
CA GLY A 110 0.20 -18.74 -5.31
C GLY A 110 0.07 -17.63 -6.36
N LEU A 111 -0.68 -16.57 -6.06
CA LEU A 111 -0.84 -15.40 -6.93
C LEU A 111 -0.06 -14.24 -6.37
N ARG A 112 0.64 -13.52 -7.23
CA ARG A 112 1.44 -12.37 -6.82
C ARG A 112 0.64 -11.09 -7.01
N LEU A 113 0.77 -10.19 -6.05
CA LEU A 113 0.30 -8.82 -6.22
C LEU A 113 0.87 -8.27 -7.52
N GLU A 114 0.03 -7.63 -8.31
CA GLU A 114 0.38 -6.95 -9.54
C GLU A 114 -0.25 -5.57 -9.59
N VAL A 115 0.39 -4.69 -10.35
CA VAL A 115 -0.16 -3.38 -10.68
C VAL A 115 -0.35 -3.31 -12.19
N ASN A 116 -1.58 -3.05 -12.63
CA ASN A 116 -1.92 -2.71 -14.01
C ASN A 116 -2.40 -1.26 -14.03
N ASP A 117 -1.62 -0.37 -14.63
CA ASP A 117 -1.80 1.08 -14.55
C ASP A 117 -1.82 1.56 -13.08
N ASP A 118 -3.00 1.79 -12.51
CA ASP A 118 -3.18 2.12 -11.09
C ASP A 118 -3.86 1.02 -10.27
N GLU A 119 -4.37 -0.03 -10.91
CA GLU A 119 -5.12 -1.08 -10.26
C GLU A 119 -4.20 -2.12 -9.64
N VAL A 120 -4.46 -2.42 -8.36
CA VAL A 120 -3.71 -3.42 -7.60
C VAL A 120 -4.58 -4.67 -7.46
N SER A 121 -4.10 -5.78 -8.02
CA SER A 121 -4.79 -7.08 -8.04
C SER A 121 -3.80 -8.20 -7.75
N ALA A 122 -4.27 -9.45 -7.66
CA ALA A 122 -3.42 -10.63 -7.56
C ALA A 122 -4.00 -11.73 -8.45
N LEU A 123 -3.65 -11.70 -9.74
CA LEU A 123 -4.27 -12.53 -10.78
C LEU A 123 -3.35 -13.61 -11.34
N LYS A 124 -2.03 -13.42 -11.26
CA LYS A 124 -1.05 -14.26 -11.96
C LYS A 124 -0.04 -14.87 -10.99
N SER A 125 0.38 -16.09 -11.29
CA SER A 125 1.43 -16.81 -10.57
C SER A 125 2.83 -16.56 -11.16
N VAL A 126 3.01 -15.48 -11.93
CA VAL A 126 4.29 -15.16 -12.58
C VAL A 126 5.08 -14.13 -11.78
N MET A 127 6.41 -14.20 -11.83
CA MET A 127 7.30 -13.14 -11.35
C MET A 127 7.68 -12.23 -12.53
N GLY A 128 6.76 -11.37 -12.97
CA GLY A 128 7.01 -10.40 -14.05
C GLY A 128 7.23 -8.98 -13.54
N PRO A 129 7.55 -8.03 -14.43
CA PRO A 129 7.69 -6.62 -14.06
C PRO A 129 6.47 -6.05 -13.34
N ARG A 130 5.26 -6.46 -13.74
CA ARG A 130 4.01 -5.98 -13.13
C ARG A 130 3.80 -6.46 -11.69
N GLN A 131 4.44 -7.57 -11.31
CA GLN A 131 4.37 -8.15 -9.97
C GLN A 131 5.54 -7.74 -9.07
N GLU A 132 6.55 -7.07 -9.65
CA GLU A 132 7.73 -6.64 -8.93
C GLU A 132 7.46 -5.32 -8.19
N LEU A 133 7.69 -5.32 -6.87
CA LEU A 133 7.56 -4.15 -6.01
C LEU A 133 8.93 -3.80 -5.44
N THR A 134 9.29 -2.52 -5.48
CA THR A 134 10.44 -2.02 -4.72
C THR A 134 9.98 -1.71 -3.30
N ILE A 135 10.63 -2.32 -2.30
CA ILE A 135 10.38 -2.02 -0.90
C ILE A 135 11.20 -0.82 -0.45
N GLU A 136 10.53 0.22 0.06
CA GLU A 136 11.17 1.43 0.58
C GLU A 136 10.84 1.62 2.06
N ARG A 137 11.63 2.44 2.76
CA ARG A 137 11.46 2.73 4.19
C ARG A 137 11.92 4.16 4.50
N SER A 138 11.32 4.76 5.53
CA SER A 138 11.69 6.10 6.03
C SER A 138 12.89 6.08 7.00
N GLY A 139 13.21 4.91 7.58
CA GLY A 139 14.31 4.74 8.54
C GLY A 139 15.70 4.44 7.92
N PRO A 140 16.66 3.96 8.74
CA PRO A 140 18.01 3.63 8.29
C PRO A 140 18.01 2.62 7.15
N ARG A 141 18.53 3.03 5.99
CA ARG A 141 18.53 2.21 4.77
C ARG A 141 19.53 1.04 4.82
N SER A 142 20.52 1.11 5.70
CA SER A 142 21.53 0.06 5.92
C SER A 142 21.04 -1.12 6.77
N GLN A 143 19.87 -0.99 7.41
CA GLN A 143 19.29 -2.05 8.23
C GLN A 143 18.27 -2.85 7.42
N ALA A 144 18.27 -4.17 7.65
CA ALA A 144 17.26 -5.06 7.11
C ALA A 144 15.86 -4.65 7.59
N ILE A 145 14.85 -4.93 6.78
CA ILE A 145 13.45 -4.72 7.13
C ILE A 145 13.07 -5.72 8.22
N ALA A 146 12.54 -5.21 9.33
CA ALA A 146 12.09 -6.01 10.46
C ALA A 146 10.62 -5.78 10.77
N ALA A 147 10.00 -6.71 11.50
CA ALA A 147 8.63 -6.52 11.94
C ALA A 147 8.47 -5.24 12.79
N GLY A 148 7.39 -4.52 12.55
CA GLY A 148 7.08 -3.21 13.09
C GLY A 148 7.71 -2.04 12.33
N ASP A 149 8.48 -2.28 11.27
CA ASP A 149 8.95 -1.22 10.39
C ASP A 149 7.82 -0.70 9.51
N THR A 150 7.84 0.61 9.26
CA THR A 150 6.99 1.25 8.26
C THR A 150 7.68 1.24 6.91
N ILE A 151 7.01 0.65 5.92
CA ILE A 151 7.49 0.51 4.55
C ILE A 151 6.55 1.19 3.55
N PHE A 152 7.05 1.34 2.33
CA PHE A 152 6.28 1.72 1.15
C PHE A 152 6.57 0.73 0.03
N LEU A 153 5.59 0.48 -0.82
CA LEU A 153 5.70 -0.46 -1.92
C LEU A 153 5.56 0.29 -3.24
N ARG A 154 6.67 0.50 -3.94
CA ARG A 154 6.67 1.15 -5.25
C ARG A 154 6.54 0.12 -6.36
N ALA A 155 5.51 0.23 -7.17
CA ALA A 155 5.29 -0.61 -8.33
C ALA A 155 6.22 -0.24 -9.50
N HIS A 156 6.28 -1.11 -10.51
CA HIS A 156 7.04 -0.88 -11.74
C HIS A 156 6.64 0.40 -12.51
N THR A 157 5.42 0.91 -12.29
CA THR A 157 4.95 2.18 -12.85
C THR A 157 5.61 3.40 -12.22
N GLY A 158 6.39 3.22 -11.16
CA GLY A 158 6.99 4.30 -10.37
C GLY A 158 6.08 4.85 -9.27
N ASN A 159 4.82 4.40 -9.21
CA ASN A 159 3.86 4.80 -8.19
C ASN A 159 3.86 3.86 -6.98
N HIS A 160 3.50 4.39 -5.81
CA HIS A 160 3.36 3.63 -4.58
C HIS A 160 1.97 3.07 -4.44
N ILE A 161 1.88 1.85 -3.91
CA ILE A 161 0.62 1.30 -3.44
C ILE A 161 0.09 2.19 -2.32
N ASP A 162 -1.14 2.64 -2.50
CA ASP A 162 -1.83 3.58 -1.63
C ASP A 162 -3.19 3.02 -1.21
N VAL A 163 -3.61 3.39 -0.01
CA VAL A 163 -4.91 3.06 0.55
C VAL A 163 -5.68 4.35 0.75
N VAL A 164 -6.92 4.42 0.27
CA VAL A 164 -7.88 5.48 0.61
C VAL A 164 -9.21 4.83 0.96
N GLY A 165 -9.64 5.02 2.21
CA GLY A 165 -10.73 4.22 2.78
C GLY A 165 -10.30 2.75 2.82
N GLU A 166 -10.98 1.89 2.06
CA GLU A 166 -10.62 0.47 1.89
C GLU A 166 -10.05 0.17 0.50
N THR A 167 -10.02 1.17 -0.39
CA THR A 167 -9.58 1.00 -1.77
C THR A 167 -8.06 1.02 -1.84
N VAL A 168 -7.49 0.04 -2.53
CA VAL A 168 -6.05 -0.07 -2.78
C VAL A 168 -5.78 0.24 -4.24
N LYS A 169 -4.89 1.19 -4.50
CA LYS A 169 -4.46 1.62 -5.84
C LYS A 169 -2.96 1.90 -5.84
N ALA A 170 -2.40 2.28 -6.99
CA ALA A 170 -1.00 2.71 -7.13
C ALA A 170 -0.89 4.03 -7.89
N ARG A 171 -1.24 5.15 -7.23
CA ARG A 171 -1.50 6.43 -7.93
C ARG A 171 -0.38 7.46 -7.82
N PHE A 172 0.43 7.40 -6.76
CA PHE A 172 1.30 8.52 -6.39
C PHE A 172 2.79 8.16 -6.44
N PRO A 173 3.63 8.96 -7.14
CA PRO A 173 5.05 8.65 -7.30
C PRO A 173 5.91 9.04 -6.09
N ARG A 174 5.43 9.91 -5.21
CA ARG A 174 6.19 10.36 -4.03
C ARG A 174 5.76 9.60 -2.78
N GLN A 175 6.76 9.12 -2.04
CA GLN A 175 6.59 8.67 -0.65
C GLN A 175 6.29 9.86 0.28
N GLY A 176 5.80 9.58 1.49
CA GLY A 176 5.69 10.58 2.57
C GLY A 176 4.27 11.02 2.93
N MET A 177 3.24 10.47 2.27
CA MET A 177 1.85 10.61 2.72
C MET A 177 1.42 9.33 3.45
N GLY A 178 0.62 9.48 4.51
CA GLY A 178 0.15 8.36 5.35
C GLY A 178 -0.50 7.22 4.59
N TYR A 179 -1.20 7.55 3.51
CA TYR A 179 -1.91 6.61 2.64
C TYR A 179 -1.03 5.52 2.02
N HIS A 180 0.30 5.74 1.91
CA HIS A 180 1.23 4.80 1.28
C HIS A 180 1.94 3.90 2.30
N ALA A 181 1.76 4.18 3.59
CA ALA A 181 2.53 3.59 4.65
C ALA A 181 1.91 2.27 5.11
N PHE A 182 2.73 1.22 5.15
CA PHE A 182 2.36 -0.06 5.72
C PHE A 182 3.29 -0.41 6.88
N VAL A 183 2.72 -0.78 8.02
CA VAL A 183 3.47 -1.42 9.10
C VAL A 183 3.58 -2.91 8.77
N VAL A 184 4.82 -3.40 8.66
CA VAL A 184 5.06 -4.82 8.42
C VAL A 184 4.88 -5.58 9.71
N GLU A 185 3.97 -6.52 9.76
CA GLU A 185 3.84 -7.46 10.86
C GLU A 185 4.20 -8.85 10.37
N LYS A 186 4.90 -9.63 11.19
CA LYS A 186 5.38 -10.97 10.83
C LYS A 186 4.71 -11.99 11.74
N GLN A 187 4.29 -13.12 11.19
CA GLN A 187 3.93 -14.27 12.01
C GLN A 187 5.19 -15.04 12.40
N PRO A 188 5.40 -15.37 13.69
CA PRO A 188 6.44 -16.31 14.07
C PRO A 188 6.24 -17.63 13.31
N ARG A 189 7.32 -18.23 12.82
CA ARG A 189 7.29 -19.61 12.32
C ARG A 189 7.08 -20.59 13.47
#